data_AF-K6D3M8-F1
#
_entry.id   AF-K6D3M8-F1
#
_cell.length_a   1.000
_cell.length_b   1.000
_cell.length_c   1.000
_cell.angle_alpha   90.00
_cell.angle_beta   90.00
_cell.angle_gamma   90.00
#
_symmetry.space_group_name_H-M   'P 1'
#
loop_
_entity.id
_entity.type
_entity.pdbx_description
1 polymer ?
#
loop_
_entity_poly.entity_id
_entity_poly.type
_entity_poly.pdbx_seq_one_letter_code
_entity_poly.pdbx_strand_id
1 'polypeptide(L)'
;MKKRLLVCITIMLMLSSACENVKTTSTPRTSNPSNNSVENATVPPGVETSQTNTTSEPEPETDESIIPKNTAEYCSGVWTNLDSETETFFYGTWKVEKLLGFANSYNDASEYPTGQKIIGDEFIIKKDFFSSKGLKNYNDYQYELKNPLYRMEWICYNTDSFYRLFKINPDVLNINLNDKVKDIGISDSSTKLGVPLSFFIVNNDRLILTLEATNFELKKVTD
;
A
#
# COMPACT_ATOMS: atom_id res chain seq x y z
N MET A 1 23.43 9.27 41.60
CA MET A 1 22.90 7.97 41.09
C MET A 1 21.71 8.31 40.19
N LYS A 2 21.57 7.98 38.91
CA LYS A 2 22.24 7.03 38.01
C LYS A 2 22.37 7.70 36.63
N LYS A 3 23.61 7.78 36.11
CA LYS A 3 23.91 8.02 34.69
C LYS A 3 23.70 6.71 33.95
N ARG A 4 22.54 6.47 33.32
CA ARG A 4 22.31 5.38 32.34
C ARG A 4 21.10 5.69 31.47
N LEU A 5 21.24 6.63 30.53
CA LEU A 5 20.31 6.74 29.39
C LEU A 5 20.96 7.53 28.24
N LEU A 6 22.12 7.07 27.76
CA LEU A 6 22.75 7.63 26.57
C LEU A 6 23.69 6.61 25.92
N VAL A 7 23.17 5.44 25.52
CA VAL A 7 23.95 4.43 24.77
C VAL A 7 23.16 3.80 23.61
N CYS A 8 21.84 4.01 23.47
CA CYS A 8 21.09 3.36 22.38
C CYS A 8 20.99 4.17 21.07
N ILE A 9 21.41 5.45 21.04
CA ILE A 9 21.27 6.30 19.84
C ILE A 9 22.52 6.25 18.93
N THR A 10 23.62 5.64 19.37
CA THR A 10 24.85 5.53 18.56
C THR A 10 25.04 4.18 17.84
N ILE A 11 24.12 3.22 17.96
CA ILE A 11 24.24 1.89 17.30
C ILE A 11 23.50 1.80 15.95
N MET A 12 22.68 2.79 15.57
CA MET A 12 21.99 2.82 14.26
C MET A 12 22.75 3.58 13.14
N LEU A 13 24.01 3.96 13.36
CA LEU A 13 24.81 4.75 12.39
C LEU A 13 26.09 4.06 11.90
N MET A 14 26.21 2.73 12.06
CA MET A 14 27.39 1.95 11.65
C MET A 14 27.02 0.70 10.81
N LEU A 15 26.10 0.82 9.86
CA LEU A 15 25.82 -0.24 8.86
C LEU A 15 25.83 0.27 7.42
N SER A 16 26.75 1.19 7.12
CA SER A 16 27.04 1.59 5.74
C SER A 16 28.53 1.81 5.56
N SER A 17 29.29 0.71 5.43
CA SER A 17 30.55 0.63 4.66
C SER A 17 31.19 -0.74 4.80
N ALA A 18 30.90 -1.64 3.84
CA ALA A 18 31.80 -2.71 3.40
C ALA A 18 31.23 -3.39 2.13
N CYS A 19 31.32 -2.70 0.98
CA CYS A 19 31.40 -3.41 -0.29
C CYS A 19 32.89 -3.45 -0.66
N GLU A 20 33.57 -4.47 -0.17
CA GLU A 20 34.92 -4.80 -0.60
C GLU A 20 34.85 -5.66 -1.87
N ASN A 21 35.72 -5.33 -2.83
CA ASN A 21 35.76 -5.87 -4.17
C ASN A 21 35.83 -7.41 -4.21
N VAL A 22 34.75 -8.07 -4.61
CA VAL A 22 34.83 -9.45 -5.11
C VAL A 22 35.33 -9.39 -6.55
N LYS A 23 36.63 -9.68 -6.69
CA LYS A 23 37.27 -10.03 -7.97
C LYS A 23 36.54 -11.24 -8.54
N THR A 24 35.69 -10.99 -9.55
CA THR A 24 34.98 -12.06 -10.25
C THR A 24 35.98 -12.78 -11.15
N THR A 25 36.44 -13.95 -10.73
CA THR A 25 37.18 -14.87 -11.60
C THR A 25 36.17 -15.48 -12.58
N SER A 26 36.14 -14.96 -13.81
CA SER A 26 35.40 -15.59 -14.91
C SER A 26 36.02 -16.94 -15.23
N THR A 27 35.24 -18.00 -15.00
CA THR A 27 35.55 -19.33 -15.55
C THR A 27 34.87 -19.40 -16.92
N PRO A 28 35.57 -19.73 -18.01
CA PRO A 28 34.97 -19.73 -19.34
C PRO A 28 34.08 -20.97 -19.50
N ARG A 29 32.77 -20.76 -19.70
CA ARG A 29 31.90 -21.81 -20.23
C ARG A 29 31.94 -21.75 -21.75
N THR A 30 32.56 -22.80 -22.28
CA THR A 30 32.73 -23.16 -23.67
C THR A 30 31.42 -23.09 -24.45
N SER A 31 31.48 -22.41 -25.58
CA SER A 31 30.51 -22.44 -26.67
C SER A 31 30.36 -23.87 -27.21
N ASN A 32 29.14 -24.40 -27.19
CA ASN A 32 28.78 -25.56 -28.01
C ASN A 32 28.42 -25.06 -29.42
N PRO A 33 29.09 -25.53 -30.48
CA PRO A 33 28.58 -25.40 -31.84
C PRO A 33 27.57 -26.51 -32.11
N SER A 34 26.45 -26.11 -32.71
CA SER A 34 25.48 -26.96 -33.36
C SER A 34 26.16 -27.75 -34.50
N ASN A 35 26.35 -29.05 -34.30
CA ASN A 35 26.71 -29.97 -35.38
C ASN A 35 25.43 -30.44 -36.06
N ASN A 36 25.21 -29.94 -37.28
CA ASN A 36 24.38 -30.60 -38.28
C ASN A 36 25.02 -31.95 -38.62
N SER A 37 24.26 -33.02 -38.43
CA SER A 37 24.56 -34.33 -39.00
C SER A 37 23.41 -34.74 -39.89
N VAL A 38 23.73 -34.80 -41.17
CA VAL A 38 22.91 -35.31 -42.27
C VAL A 38 22.75 -36.82 -42.05
N GLU A 39 21.51 -37.30 -42.03
CA GLU A 39 21.24 -38.70 -42.36
C GLU A 39 20.02 -38.80 -43.28
N ASN A 40 20.27 -39.46 -44.40
CA ASN A 40 19.40 -39.69 -45.54
C ASN A 40 18.21 -40.58 -45.16
N ALA A 41 17.00 -40.20 -45.58
CA ALA A 41 15.91 -41.16 -45.75
C ALA A 41 15.10 -40.83 -47.02
N THR A 42 15.12 -41.83 -47.90
CA THR A 42 14.55 -42.03 -49.23
C THR A 42 13.10 -41.56 -49.45
N VAL A 43 12.87 -40.88 -50.57
CA VAL A 43 11.57 -40.54 -51.19
C VAL A 43 11.02 -41.72 -52.01
N PRO A 44 9.69 -41.87 -52.10
CA PRO A 44 9.07 -42.22 -53.38
C PRO A 44 8.02 -41.18 -53.82
N PRO A 45 7.74 -41.05 -55.15
CA PRO A 45 7.16 -39.85 -55.72
C PRO A 45 5.63 -39.92 -55.93
N GLY A 46 5.00 -38.74 -55.90
CA GLY A 46 3.78 -38.40 -56.63
C GLY A 46 2.47 -38.46 -55.85
N VAL A 47 1.82 -37.31 -55.64
CA VAL A 47 0.58 -36.85 -56.34
C VAL A 47 0.25 -35.43 -55.83
N GLU A 48 -0.08 -34.54 -56.77
CA GLU A 48 -0.36 -33.12 -56.60
C GLU A 48 -1.72 -32.81 -55.93
N THR A 49 -1.76 -31.59 -55.37
CA THR A 49 -2.91 -30.66 -55.23
C THR A 49 -4.05 -30.98 -54.27
N SER A 50 -4.11 -30.22 -53.16
CA SER A 50 -5.11 -29.16 -52.95
C SER A 50 -4.84 -28.44 -51.62
N GLN A 51 -4.27 -27.23 -51.68
CA GLN A 51 -4.21 -26.33 -50.53
C GLN A 51 -5.58 -25.69 -50.34
N THR A 52 -6.27 -26.04 -49.26
CA THR A 52 -7.47 -25.34 -48.81
C THR A 52 -7.03 -24.08 -48.07
N ASN A 53 -7.07 -22.92 -48.74
CA ASN A 53 -6.90 -21.63 -48.08
C ASN A 53 -8.13 -21.39 -47.17
N THR A 54 -7.99 -21.74 -45.90
CA THR A 54 -8.89 -21.22 -44.87
C THR A 54 -8.35 -19.86 -44.46
N THR A 55 -8.91 -18.81 -45.04
CA THR A 55 -8.72 -17.43 -44.56
C THR A 55 -9.34 -17.35 -43.17
N SER A 56 -8.51 -17.46 -42.13
CA SER A 56 -8.88 -17.07 -40.78
C SER A 56 -9.07 -15.55 -40.77
N GLU A 57 -10.32 -15.14 -40.68
CA GLU A 57 -10.73 -13.77 -40.37
C GLU A 57 -10.00 -13.31 -39.09
N PRO A 58 -9.36 -12.13 -39.05
CA PRO A 58 -8.72 -11.65 -37.84
C PRO A 58 -9.81 -11.43 -36.78
N GLU A 59 -9.59 -11.95 -35.57
CA GLU A 59 -10.43 -11.63 -34.41
C GLU A 59 -10.54 -10.11 -34.27
N PRO A 60 -11.73 -9.57 -33.94
CA PRO A 60 -11.89 -8.13 -33.79
C PRO A 60 -10.92 -7.64 -32.71
N GLU A 61 -10.07 -6.67 -33.05
CA GLU A 61 -9.19 -6.02 -32.10
C GLU A 61 -10.02 -5.54 -30.91
N THR A 62 -9.74 -6.11 -29.73
CA THR A 62 -10.31 -5.64 -28.47
C THR A 62 -10.01 -4.16 -28.33
N ASP A 63 -11.07 -3.34 -28.25
CA ASP A 63 -10.95 -1.90 -28.06
C ASP A 63 -10.20 -1.63 -26.74
N GLU A 64 -8.93 -1.23 -26.86
CA GLU A 64 -8.08 -0.86 -25.72
C GLU A 64 -8.67 0.30 -24.90
N SER A 65 -9.72 0.99 -25.38
CA SER A 65 -10.44 2.01 -24.60
C SER A 65 -11.21 1.45 -23.40
N ILE A 66 -11.46 0.13 -23.36
CA ILE A 66 -12.17 -0.55 -22.26
C ILE A 66 -11.20 -0.90 -21.11
N ILE A 67 -9.89 -0.89 -21.35
CA ILE A 67 -8.88 -1.15 -20.33
C ILE A 67 -8.69 0.12 -19.50
N PRO A 68 -8.96 0.12 -18.19
CA PRO A 68 -8.79 1.30 -17.36
C PRO A 68 -7.33 1.78 -17.42
N LYS A 69 -7.09 2.96 -18.01
CA LYS A 69 -5.77 3.56 -18.03
C LYS A 69 -5.41 4.00 -16.61
N ASN A 70 -4.42 3.31 -16.03
CA ASN A 70 -3.81 3.71 -14.76
C ASN A 70 -3.29 5.16 -14.90
N THR A 71 -3.83 6.06 -14.07
CA THR A 71 -3.62 7.51 -14.18
C THR A 71 -2.32 8.01 -13.55
N ALA A 72 -1.64 7.22 -12.70
CA ALA A 72 -0.41 7.63 -12.05
C ALA A 72 0.49 6.45 -11.69
N GLU A 73 1.76 6.50 -12.08
CA GLU A 73 2.70 5.41 -11.79
C GLU A 73 3.03 5.30 -10.28
N TYR A 74 2.98 6.41 -9.51
CA TYR A 74 3.27 6.44 -8.07
C TYR A 74 2.27 7.32 -7.30
N CYS A 75 2.14 7.08 -6.00
CA CYS A 75 1.42 8.02 -5.12
C CYS A 75 2.18 9.35 -5.06
N SER A 76 1.45 10.45 -5.04
CA SER A 76 2.00 11.80 -4.89
C SER A 76 2.26 12.10 -3.42
N GLY A 77 3.51 12.38 -3.04
CA GLY A 77 3.85 12.88 -1.71
C GLY A 77 3.55 14.37 -1.64
N VAL A 78 2.51 14.76 -0.90
CA VAL A 78 1.97 16.13 -0.95
C VAL A 78 2.42 16.96 0.25
N TRP A 79 2.39 16.39 1.46
CA TRP A 79 2.78 17.06 2.71
C TRP A 79 2.08 18.42 2.93
N THR A 80 0.78 18.49 2.68
CA THR A 80 -0.03 19.73 2.78
C THR A 80 -1.16 19.62 3.79
N ASN A 81 -1.80 20.75 4.09
CA ASN A 81 -3.05 20.76 4.84
C ASN A 81 -4.17 20.07 4.05
N LEU A 82 -5.22 19.66 4.74
CA LEU A 82 -6.41 19.08 4.10
C LEU A 82 -7.08 20.10 3.16
N ASP A 83 -7.53 19.63 2.00
CA ASP A 83 -8.43 20.38 1.14
C ASP A 83 -9.85 20.46 1.75
N SER A 84 -10.66 21.42 1.31
CA SER A 84 -11.98 21.70 1.93
C SER A 84 -12.97 20.54 1.81
N GLU A 85 -12.90 19.77 0.72
CA GLU A 85 -13.71 18.56 0.52
C GLU A 85 -13.34 17.50 1.57
N THR A 86 -12.04 17.28 1.76
CA THR A 86 -11.50 16.34 2.75
C THR A 86 -11.84 16.77 4.16
N GLU A 87 -11.70 18.05 4.50
CA GLU A 87 -12.08 18.58 5.82
C GLU A 87 -13.55 18.30 6.14
N THR A 88 -14.44 18.57 5.18
CA THR A 88 -15.89 18.38 5.34
C THR A 88 -16.24 16.91 5.59
N PHE A 89 -15.60 16.00 4.85
CA PHE A 89 -15.78 14.58 5.04
C PHE A 89 -15.20 14.09 6.38
N PHE A 90 -13.93 14.40 6.64
CA PHE A 90 -13.11 13.80 7.68
C PHE A 90 -13.49 14.25 9.09
N TYR A 91 -13.89 15.51 9.27
CA TYR A 91 -14.29 15.99 10.59
C TYR A 91 -15.62 15.37 11.05
N GLY A 92 -15.63 14.80 12.24
CA GLY A 92 -16.78 14.19 12.89
C GLY A 92 -16.38 13.28 14.05
N THR A 93 -17.40 12.67 14.65
CA THR A 93 -17.22 11.52 15.53
C THR A 93 -17.31 10.26 14.68
N TRP A 94 -16.37 9.36 14.85
CA TRP A 94 -16.26 8.13 14.08
C TRP A 94 -16.20 6.93 15.00
N LYS A 95 -16.90 5.87 14.65
CA LYS A 95 -16.93 4.61 15.37
C LYS A 95 -16.27 3.53 14.53
N VAL A 96 -15.42 2.71 15.15
CA VAL A 96 -14.81 1.56 14.49
C VAL A 96 -15.91 0.54 14.20
N GLU A 97 -16.18 0.28 12.93
CA GLU A 97 -17.30 -0.56 12.50
C GLU A 97 -16.89 -2.02 12.31
N LYS A 98 -15.82 -2.25 11.56
CA LYS A 98 -15.37 -3.61 11.20
C LYS A 98 -13.87 -3.65 10.93
N LEU A 99 -13.28 -4.81 11.21
CA LEU A 99 -11.94 -5.17 10.73
C LEU A 99 -12.00 -5.39 9.21
N LEU A 100 -11.08 -4.77 8.47
CA LEU A 100 -10.89 -5.01 7.04
C LEU A 100 -9.80 -6.07 6.81
N GLY A 101 -8.67 -5.92 7.51
CA GLY A 101 -7.60 -6.91 7.51
C GLY A 101 -6.25 -6.30 7.84
N PHE A 102 -5.18 -6.93 7.34
CA PHE A 102 -3.82 -6.67 7.81
C PHE A 102 -2.89 -6.18 6.68
N ALA A 103 -1.90 -5.37 7.04
CA ALA A 103 -0.80 -5.02 6.15
C ALA A 103 0.15 -6.21 5.95
N ASN A 104 0.83 -6.28 4.80
CA ASN A 104 1.75 -7.38 4.51
C ASN A 104 3.08 -7.26 5.28
N SER A 105 3.35 -6.10 5.87
CA SER A 105 4.64 -5.75 6.48
C SER A 105 4.82 -6.30 7.90
N TYR A 106 3.77 -6.79 8.55
CA TYR A 106 3.84 -7.31 9.92
C TYR A 106 2.86 -8.47 10.12
N ASN A 107 3.28 -9.49 10.87
CA ASN A 107 2.45 -10.65 11.16
C ASN A 107 1.49 -10.38 12.34
N ASP A 108 0.86 -9.21 12.37
CA ASP A 108 -0.15 -8.87 13.37
C ASP A 108 -1.28 -9.89 13.35
N ALA A 109 -1.56 -10.55 12.23
CA ALA A 109 -2.54 -11.64 12.17
C ALA A 109 -2.14 -12.87 13.02
N SER A 110 -0.85 -13.09 13.29
CA SER A 110 -0.44 -14.18 14.21
C SER A 110 -0.53 -13.80 15.68
N GLU A 111 -0.27 -12.53 16.00
CA GLU A 111 -0.32 -12.02 17.38
C GLU A 111 -1.76 -11.63 17.77
N TYR A 112 -2.49 -11.07 16.83
CA TYR A 112 -3.86 -10.57 16.89
C TYR A 112 -4.67 -11.08 15.68
N PRO A 113 -5.05 -12.36 15.63
CA PRO A 113 -5.76 -12.96 14.49
C PRO A 113 -7.11 -12.32 14.16
N THR A 114 -7.69 -11.60 15.12
CA THR A 114 -8.94 -10.85 14.96
C THR A 114 -8.71 -9.33 14.96
N GLY A 115 -7.46 -8.89 14.79
CA GLY A 115 -7.04 -7.49 14.98
C GLY A 115 -7.12 -7.03 16.43
N GLN A 116 -6.79 -5.76 16.65
CA GLN A 116 -7.00 -5.08 17.92
C GLN A 116 -8.49 -5.05 18.28
N LYS A 117 -8.81 -5.26 19.56
CA LYS A 117 -10.17 -5.29 20.12
C LYS A 117 -10.72 -3.89 20.32
N ILE A 118 -10.90 -3.17 19.22
CA ILE A 118 -11.34 -1.77 19.19
C ILE A 118 -12.65 -1.57 18.42
N ILE A 119 -13.29 -2.64 17.93
CA ILE A 119 -14.59 -2.54 17.27
C ILE A 119 -15.60 -1.93 18.27
N GLY A 120 -16.27 -0.88 17.83
CA GLY A 120 -17.21 -0.11 18.62
C GLY A 120 -16.60 1.05 19.42
N ASP A 121 -15.27 1.16 19.49
CA ASP A 121 -14.61 2.33 20.06
C ASP A 121 -14.70 3.54 19.11
N GLU A 122 -14.46 4.73 19.65
CA GLU A 122 -14.72 5.99 18.95
C GLU A 122 -13.50 6.92 18.88
N PHE A 123 -13.47 7.70 17.81
CA PHE A 123 -12.57 8.82 17.58
C PHE A 123 -13.36 10.10 17.47
N ILE A 124 -12.80 11.19 17.99
CA ILE A 124 -13.34 12.54 17.77
C ILE A 124 -12.32 13.29 16.94
N ILE A 125 -12.71 13.67 15.73
CA ILE A 125 -11.85 14.38 14.78
C ILE A 125 -12.54 15.70 14.44
N LYS A 126 -12.00 16.81 14.94
CA LYS A 126 -12.48 18.16 14.67
C LYS A 126 -11.31 19.01 14.23
N LYS A 127 -11.60 20.13 13.57
CA LYS A 127 -10.58 21.07 13.08
C LYS A 127 -9.57 21.47 14.16
N ASP A 128 -10.03 21.72 15.38
CA ASP A 128 -9.25 22.22 16.51
C ASP A 128 -9.05 21.17 17.62
N PHE A 129 -9.48 19.92 17.40
CA PHE A 129 -9.43 18.89 18.42
C PHE A 129 -9.34 17.49 17.83
N PHE A 130 -8.43 16.67 18.33
CA PHE A 130 -8.36 15.25 18.04
C PHE A 130 -8.41 14.46 19.35
N SER A 131 -9.16 13.36 19.37
CA SER A 131 -9.12 12.39 20.46
C SER A 131 -9.28 10.97 19.96
N SER A 132 -8.35 10.11 20.38
CA SER A 132 -8.43 8.66 20.28
C SER A 132 -8.63 8.00 21.66
N LYS A 133 -9.02 8.79 22.68
CA LYS A 133 -9.31 8.28 24.03
C LYS A 133 -10.44 7.24 24.07
N GLY A 134 -11.25 7.14 23.03
CA GLY A 134 -12.25 6.09 22.90
C GLY A 134 -11.69 4.68 22.77
N LEU A 135 -10.40 4.50 22.42
CA LEU A 135 -9.70 3.21 22.31
C LEU A 135 -9.35 2.59 23.67
N LYS A 136 -10.34 2.37 24.54
CA LYS A 136 -10.20 2.21 26.00
C LYS A 136 -9.19 1.15 26.46
N ASN A 137 -8.97 0.13 25.65
CA ASN A 137 -8.10 -1.01 26.00
C ASN A 137 -6.63 -0.82 25.56
N TYR A 138 -6.29 0.32 24.96
CA TYR A 138 -5.02 0.51 24.25
C TYR A 138 -4.31 1.79 24.68
N ASN A 139 -3.59 1.72 25.80
CA ASN A 139 -2.96 2.89 26.46
C ASN A 139 -2.03 3.68 25.55
N ASP A 140 -1.23 3.01 24.72
CA ASP A 140 -0.26 3.66 23.83
C ASP A 140 -0.93 4.47 22.73
N TYR A 141 -2.23 4.25 22.48
CA TYR A 141 -3.04 4.94 21.49
C TYR A 141 -4.02 5.95 22.10
N GLN A 142 -3.84 6.31 23.38
CA GLN A 142 -4.73 7.23 24.11
C GLN A 142 -4.28 8.69 23.96
N TYR A 143 -4.55 9.32 22.81
CA TYR A 143 -4.17 10.71 22.52
C TYR A 143 -5.34 11.67 22.65
N GLU A 144 -5.02 12.89 23.09
CA GLU A 144 -5.89 14.06 23.01
C GLU A 144 -5.03 15.26 22.62
N LEU A 145 -5.35 15.89 21.50
CA LEU A 145 -4.59 17.01 20.95
C LEU A 145 -5.50 18.23 20.77
N LYS A 146 -5.03 19.38 21.24
CA LYS A 146 -5.65 20.68 20.96
C LYS A 146 -4.94 21.32 19.77
N ASN A 147 -5.72 21.82 18.82
CA ASN A 147 -5.24 22.33 17.54
C ASN A 147 -4.28 21.35 16.85
N PRO A 148 -4.72 20.11 16.56
CA PRO A 148 -3.89 19.12 15.86
C PRO A 148 -3.50 19.61 14.46
N LEU A 149 -2.38 19.12 13.94
CA LEU A 149 -2.00 19.26 12.54
C LEU A 149 -2.45 18.01 11.79
N TYR A 150 -3.50 18.15 10.99
CA TYR A 150 -3.86 17.15 9.99
C TYR A 150 -3.10 17.43 8.70
N ARG A 151 -2.34 16.44 8.22
CA ARG A 151 -1.61 16.56 6.96
C ARG A 151 -1.99 15.45 6.01
N MET A 152 -2.21 15.82 4.76
CA MET A 152 -2.26 14.89 3.65
C MET A 152 -0.82 14.55 3.27
N GLU A 153 -0.40 13.34 3.59
CA GLU A 153 0.98 12.89 3.37
C GLU A 153 1.11 12.36 1.94
N TRP A 154 0.17 11.50 1.52
CA TRP A 154 0.17 10.86 0.21
C TRP A 154 -1.20 10.87 -0.45
N ILE A 155 -1.20 10.90 -1.79
CA ILE A 155 -2.40 10.64 -2.61
C ILE A 155 -2.07 9.55 -3.62
N CYS A 156 -2.80 8.45 -3.58
CA CYS A 156 -2.72 7.36 -4.55
C CYS A 156 -3.95 7.40 -5.45
N TYR A 157 -3.76 7.20 -6.76
CA TYR A 157 -4.85 7.27 -7.74
C TYR A 157 -5.25 5.91 -8.29
N ASN A 158 -4.59 4.85 -7.82
CA ASN A 158 -4.83 3.48 -8.22
C ASN A 158 -4.23 2.47 -7.23
N THR A 159 -4.70 1.24 -7.32
CA THR A 159 -4.33 0.10 -6.46
C THR A 159 -2.84 -0.25 -6.52
N ASP A 160 -2.20 -0.17 -7.70
CA ASP A 160 -0.78 -0.53 -7.86
C ASP A 160 0.13 0.46 -7.12
N SER A 161 -0.16 1.75 -7.27
CA SER A 161 0.57 2.82 -6.57
C SER A 161 0.38 2.70 -5.06
N PHE A 162 -0.86 2.46 -4.61
CA PHE A 162 -1.20 2.25 -3.20
C PHE A 162 -0.44 1.06 -2.61
N TYR A 163 -0.52 -0.11 -3.23
CA TYR A 163 0.15 -1.32 -2.78
C TYR A 163 1.67 -1.13 -2.69
N ARG A 164 2.26 -0.44 -3.66
CA ARG A 164 3.72 -0.23 -3.70
C ARG A 164 4.22 0.58 -2.52
N LEU A 165 3.47 1.60 -2.10
CA LEU A 165 3.82 2.47 -0.99
C LEU A 165 3.49 1.83 0.36
N PHE A 166 2.23 1.45 0.56
CA PHE A 166 1.74 1.01 1.88
C PHE A 166 1.94 -0.48 2.16
N LYS A 167 2.22 -1.29 1.13
CA LYS A 167 2.34 -2.76 1.24
C LYS A 167 1.09 -3.40 1.85
N ILE A 168 -0.09 -2.81 1.62
CA ILE A 168 -1.39 -3.34 2.02
C ILE A 168 -2.12 -3.81 0.78
N ASN A 169 -2.59 -5.06 0.77
CA ASN A 169 -3.38 -5.56 -0.35
C ASN A 169 -4.67 -4.71 -0.51
N PRO A 170 -4.85 -3.98 -1.63
CA PRO A 170 -6.01 -3.12 -1.83
C PRO A 170 -7.34 -3.88 -1.79
N ASP A 171 -7.37 -5.16 -2.19
CA ASP A 171 -8.58 -5.97 -2.17
C ASP A 171 -9.13 -6.17 -0.75
N VAL A 172 -8.23 -6.30 0.23
CA VAL A 172 -8.57 -6.44 1.66
C VAL A 172 -9.26 -5.17 2.19
N LEU A 173 -8.91 -4.02 1.64
CA LEU A 173 -9.52 -2.73 1.98
C LEU A 173 -10.73 -2.38 1.09
N ASN A 174 -11.09 -3.25 0.14
CA ASN A 174 -12.08 -2.96 -0.90
C ASN A 174 -11.77 -1.66 -1.66
N ILE A 175 -10.50 -1.44 -2.03
CA ILE A 175 -10.07 -0.31 -2.86
C ILE A 175 -10.04 -0.78 -4.32
N ASN A 176 -10.79 -0.12 -5.19
CA ASN A 176 -10.87 -0.42 -6.61
C ASN A 176 -9.74 0.25 -7.40
N LEU A 177 -9.50 -0.23 -8.62
CA LEU A 177 -8.38 0.17 -9.49
C LEU A 177 -8.22 1.70 -9.65
N ASN A 178 -9.30 2.47 -9.67
CA ASN A 178 -9.28 3.91 -9.89
C ASN A 178 -9.70 4.73 -8.66
N ASP A 179 -9.83 4.10 -7.50
CA ASP A 179 -10.15 4.82 -6.27
C ASP A 179 -9.00 5.74 -5.88
N LYS A 180 -9.35 6.98 -5.54
CA LYS A 180 -8.42 7.97 -5.02
C LYS A 180 -8.30 7.81 -3.52
N VAL A 181 -7.12 7.45 -3.03
CA VAL A 181 -6.85 7.24 -1.62
C VAL A 181 -5.94 8.36 -1.11
N LYS A 182 -6.38 9.08 -0.08
CA LYS A 182 -5.60 10.10 0.62
C LYS A 182 -5.15 9.54 1.97
N ASP A 183 -3.86 9.57 2.27
CA ASP A 183 -3.31 9.20 3.58
C ASP A 183 -3.14 10.44 4.45
N ILE A 184 -3.76 10.39 5.63
CA ILE A 184 -3.86 11.51 6.56
C ILE A 184 -3.08 11.17 7.84
N GLY A 185 -1.99 11.90 8.05
CA GLY A 185 -1.22 11.91 9.27
C GLY A 185 -1.73 12.95 10.27
N ILE A 186 -1.55 12.65 11.56
CA ILE A 186 -1.93 13.54 12.67
C ILE A 186 -0.68 13.84 13.49
N SER A 187 -0.48 15.10 13.83
CA SER A 187 0.60 15.48 14.74
C SER A 187 0.16 16.54 15.73
N ASP A 188 0.81 16.55 16.89
CA ASP A 188 0.71 17.65 17.84
C ASP A 188 1.29 18.93 17.22
N SER A 189 0.55 20.04 17.26
CA SER A 189 1.02 21.29 16.64
C SER A 189 2.17 21.96 17.38
N SER A 190 2.34 21.70 18.68
CA SER A 190 3.39 22.27 19.51
C SER A 190 4.71 21.50 19.38
N THR A 191 4.66 20.17 19.45
CA THR A 191 5.85 19.31 19.40
C THR A 191 6.19 18.81 18.00
N LYS A 192 5.23 18.89 17.06
CA LYS A 192 5.29 18.30 15.71
C LYS A 192 5.41 16.77 15.70
N LEU A 193 5.27 16.11 16.85
CA LEU A 193 5.32 14.66 16.95
C LEU A 193 4.03 14.05 16.41
N GLY A 194 4.18 13.01 15.59
CA GLY A 194 3.07 12.25 15.03
C GLY A 194 2.38 11.37 16.08
N VAL A 195 1.07 11.19 15.92
CA VAL A 195 0.33 10.12 16.59
C VAL A 195 0.65 8.81 15.84
N PRO A 196 0.87 7.67 16.51
CA PRO A 196 1.20 6.40 15.88
C PRO A 196 -0.02 5.72 15.23
N LEU A 197 -0.84 6.47 14.50
CA LEU A 197 -1.93 5.98 13.67
C LEU A 197 -2.14 6.95 12.50
N SER A 198 -2.73 6.45 11.42
CA SER A 198 -3.12 7.28 10.27
C SER A 198 -4.50 6.88 9.75
N PHE A 199 -4.99 7.64 8.78
CA PHE A 199 -6.27 7.37 8.14
C PHE A 199 -6.13 7.36 6.63
N PHE A 200 -6.74 6.38 5.98
CA PHE A 200 -7.02 6.44 4.55
C PHE A 200 -8.43 6.98 4.32
N ILE A 201 -8.52 8.00 3.49
CA ILE A 201 -9.77 8.49 2.93
C ILE A 201 -9.86 7.99 1.49
N VAL A 202 -10.80 7.10 1.23
CA VAL A 202 -11.08 6.59 -0.13
C VAL A 202 -12.18 7.48 -0.70
N ASN A 203 -11.94 8.11 -1.85
CA ASN A 203 -12.88 8.96 -2.61
C ASN A 203 -13.62 10.07 -1.84
N ASN A 204 -13.23 10.37 -0.59
CA ASN A 204 -14.00 11.16 0.37
C ASN A 204 -15.40 10.56 0.68
N ASP A 205 -15.55 9.23 0.63
CA ASP A 205 -16.79 8.53 0.99
C ASP A 205 -16.61 7.49 2.11
N ARG A 206 -15.38 6.99 2.28
CA ARG A 206 -15.02 5.98 3.28
C ARG A 206 -13.80 6.41 4.06
N LEU A 207 -13.80 6.03 5.34
CA LEU A 207 -12.70 6.29 6.25
C LEU A 207 -12.18 4.97 6.80
N ILE A 208 -10.89 4.74 6.61
CA ILE A 208 -10.19 3.56 7.09
C ILE A 208 -9.13 4.01 8.10
N LEU A 209 -9.14 3.41 9.28
CA LEU A 209 -8.10 3.58 10.30
C LEU A 209 -6.99 2.59 10.01
N THR A 210 -5.76 3.08 10.01
CA THR A 210 -4.56 2.27 10.03
C THR A 210 -3.95 2.37 11.42
N LEU A 211 -3.98 1.24 12.14
CA LEU A 211 -3.43 1.10 13.49
C LEU A 211 -2.45 -0.07 13.49
N GLU A 212 -1.16 0.23 13.61
CA GLU A 212 -0.08 -0.75 13.41
C GLU A 212 -0.21 -1.42 12.02
N ALA A 213 -0.28 -2.75 11.93
CA ALA A 213 -0.53 -3.45 10.69
C ALA A 213 -1.99 -3.87 10.53
N THR A 214 -2.94 -3.27 11.26
CA THR A 214 -4.36 -3.61 11.19
C THR A 214 -5.20 -2.44 10.68
N ASN A 215 -6.15 -2.75 9.82
CA ASN A 215 -6.98 -1.77 9.13
C ASN A 215 -8.44 -1.97 9.45
N PHE A 216 -9.14 -0.89 9.78
CA PHE A 216 -10.55 -0.93 10.16
C PHE A 216 -11.37 0.08 9.36
N GLU A 217 -12.59 -0.30 8.97
CA GLU A 217 -13.57 0.65 8.46
C GLU A 217 -14.16 1.44 9.63
N LEU A 218 -14.36 2.75 9.42
CA LEU A 218 -15.01 3.63 10.37
C LEU A 218 -16.33 4.12 9.80
N LYS A 219 -17.32 4.17 10.67
CA LYS A 219 -18.62 4.74 10.38
C LYS A 219 -18.78 6.06 11.11
N LYS A 220 -19.22 7.08 10.38
CA LYS A 220 -19.55 8.38 10.98
C LYS A 220 -20.74 8.20 11.92
N VAL A 221 -20.61 8.67 13.16
CA VAL A 221 -21.72 8.72 14.10
C VAL A 221 -22.57 9.92 13.70
N THR A 222 -23.76 9.65 13.17
CA THR A 222 -24.78 10.67 12.94
C THR A 222 -25.58 10.85 14.23
N ASP A 223 -25.72 12.09 14.67
CA ASP A 223 -26.63 12.46 15.76
C ASP A 223 -28.10 12.18 15.41
#